data_AF-A0A5A9ZAJ3-F1
#
_entry.id   AF-A0A5A9ZAJ3-F1
#
_cell.length_a   1.000
_cell.length_b   1.000
_cell.length_c   1.000
_cell.angle_alpha   90.00
_cell.angle_beta   90.00
_cell.angle_gamma   90.00
#
_symmetry.space_group_name_H-M   'P 1'
#
loop_
_entity.id
_entity.type
_entity.pdbx_description
1 polymer ?
#
loop_
_entity_poly.entity_id
_entity_poly.type
_entity_poly.pdbx_seq_one_letter_code
_entity_poly.pdbx_strand_id
1 'polypeptide(L)'
;MNNQYMRKPLTTSILLSMMAFSLPTMAVETELGLNQPANDQATELLKRENQTAVSNPTAPSTAISDTEAQSAIRSRQQLAEAIAYNLEALKANPAAFSKFLNDALAAQDMDTVKKVLPHYKMLKNNDPMLINFADALVYRSESKNKQAIAIYRDMLATDPDFHPVRLNMALALLADKQYAAAKEQLRKLQAVDLPAPVMAAVRSSLSRIDNLEDWRFDASASYVRDDNINDAPSKTIQSGLGNSVEQKSANGIQVSGSANKRFNLPDSFYATIGGNASLKAFWDETDYNDYLFTASAGVGYDDAKNDISLTPFVTKRYYDEEAYSLRKGVTVNGSRWVKPKLKLSATGILSKETFEDDVNKNRETDGQFLGLNAFYIKDAKEYFYGGLGNYQNDVPKSSIISYDRNSVNIGWGREWKGGISTLASAGYAVKEYGNPADAFAVGSNGLNAYYNAVGGKPGSTREDKTASLGLQLWKRDFTLLGLTPRLVFDYETTSSNFAYYDDRDEKSATILLTKTF
;
A
#
# COMPACT_ATOMS: atom_id res chain seq x y z
N MET A 1 -13.10 29.50 34.88
CA MET A 1 -13.86 29.71 33.63
C MET A 1 -13.98 28.36 32.98
N ASN A 2 -15.21 27.84 32.85
CA ASN A 2 -15.49 26.52 32.27
C ASN A 2 -15.20 26.56 30.77
N ASN A 3 -13.98 26.20 30.36
CA ASN A 3 -13.63 26.00 28.96
C ASN A 3 -14.21 24.66 28.48
N GLN A 4 -15.54 24.57 28.36
CA GLN A 4 -16.20 23.56 27.54
C GLN A 4 -16.13 24.00 26.07
N TYR A 5 -14.90 24.07 25.52
CA TYR A 5 -14.77 24.03 24.07
C TYR A 5 -15.22 22.63 23.63
N MET A 6 -16.04 22.56 22.59
CA MET A 6 -16.43 21.28 21.97
C MET A 6 -15.14 20.57 21.52
N ARG A 7 -14.61 19.71 22.41
CA ARG A 7 -13.37 18.95 22.18
C ARG A 7 -13.58 18.12 20.93
N LYS A 8 -12.76 18.37 19.90
CA LYS A 8 -12.94 17.77 18.57
C LYS A 8 -13.05 16.24 18.71
N PRO A 9 -14.16 15.61 18.28
CA PRO A 9 -14.10 14.19 17.92
C PRO A 9 -13.01 14.06 16.86
N LEU A 10 -12.34 12.90 16.75
CA LEU A 10 -11.37 12.61 15.69
C LEU A 10 -11.97 12.98 14.33
N THR A 11 -11.73 14.20 13.85
CA THR A 11 -12.24 14.67 12.58
C THR A 11 -11.48 13.94 11.49
N THR A 12 -12.19 13.75 10.39
CA THR A 12 -11.91 12.87 9.26
C THR A 12 -10.50 13.00 8.69
N SER A 13 -9.81 14.11 8.93
CA SER A 13 -8.45 14.42 8.46
C SER A 13 -7.37 13.55 9.13
N ILE A 14 -7.52 13.18 10.41
CA ILE A 14 -6.60 12.22 11.05
C ILE A 14 -6.87 10.80 10.57
N LEU A 15 -8.15 10.45 10.34
CA LEU A 15 -8.52 9.17 9.75
C LEU A 15 -8.05 9.03 8.29
N LEU A 16 -8.01 10.10 7.49
CA LEU A 16 -7.42 10.06 6.15
C LEU A 16 -5.88 9.99 6.16
N SER A 17 -5.23 10.39 7.26
CA SER A 17 -3.78 10.20 7.44
C SER A 17 -3.41 8.82 8.00
N MET A 18 -4.29 8.18 8.78
CA MET A 18 -4.14 6.79 9.25
C MET A 18 -4.68 5.74 8.27
N MET A 19 -5.69 6.12 7.46
CA MET A 19 -6.11 5.43 6.24
C MET A 19 -5.46 6.06 5.01
N ALA A 20 -4.42 6.88 5.18
CA ALA A 20 -3.48 7.10 4.11
C ALA A 20 -3.00 5.69 3.85
N PHE A 21 -3.47 5.13 2.73
CA PHE A 21 -2.82 4.01 2.13
C PHE A 21 -1.34 4.32 2.33
N SER A 22 -0.62 3.42 3.00
CA SER A 22 0.58 2.98 2.33
C SER A 22 0.06 2.59 0.94
N LEU A 23 -0.03 3.57 0.02
CA LEU A 23 0.32 3.33 -1.35
C LEU A 23 1.58 2.52 -1.12
N PRO A 24 1.62 1.23 -1.47
CA PRO A 24 2.91 0.58 -1.55
C PRO A 24 3.71 1.62 -2.31
N THR A 25 4.71 2.22 -1.65
CA THR A 25 5.61 3.10 -2.35
C THR A 25 6.02 2.20 -3.48
N MET A 26 5.49 2.48 -4.68
CA MET A 26 6.00 1.88 -5.88
C MET A 26 7.33 2.61 -6.10
N ALA A 27 8.26 2.54 -5.12
CA ALA A 27 9.48 1.81 -5.39
C ALA A 27 8.95 0.57 -6.06
N VAL A 28 8.99 0.62 -7.38
CA VAL A 28 8.75 -0.50 -8.27
C VAL A 28 9.21 -1.72 -7.47
N GLU A 29 8.27 -2.43 -6.83
CA GLU A 29 8.33 -3.86 -6.71
C GLU A 29 8.17 -4.23 -8.18
N THR A 30 9.26 -4.02 -8.93
CA THR A 30 9.61 -4.84 -10.04
C THR A 30 9.27 -6.20 -9.49
N GLU A 31 8.28 -6.85 -10.09
CA GLU A 31 8.48 -8.25 -10.41
C GLU A 31 9.90 -8.33 -10.97
N LEU A 32 10.88 -8.48 -10.08
CA LEU A 32 12.27 -8.56 -10.42
C LEU A 32 12.34 -9.95 -11.00
N GLY A 33 12.36 -9.97 -12.34
CA GLY A 33 12.56 -11.15 -13.13
C GLY A 33 13.65 -11.98 -12.48
N LEU A 34 13.28 -13.19 -12.08
CA LEU A 34 14.22 -14.26 -11.78
C LEU A 34 14.81 -14.79 -13.09
N ASN A 35 15.35 -13.88 -13.90
CA ASN A 35 16.18 -14.18 -15.06
C ASN A 35 17.45 -13.33 -14.94
N GLN A 36 18.59 -14.02 -14.86
CA GLN A 36 19.99 -13.57 -14.94
C GLN A 36 20.80 -13.36 -13.64
N PRO A 37 21.97 -14.03 -13.58
CA PRO A 37 23.23 -13.44 -13.17
C PRO A 37 24.12 -13.25 -14.41
N ALA A 38 24.00 -12.12 -15.11
CA ALA A 38 24.94 -11.69 -16.15
C ALA A 38 24.72 -10.22 -16.54
N ASN A 39 24.94 -9.27 -15.63
CA ASN A 39 24.99 -7.85 -16.02
C ASN A 39 26.14 -7.05 -15.39
N ASP A 40 27.12 -7.72 -14.78
CA ASP A 40 28.32 -7.07 -14.23
C ASP A 40 29.30 -6.56 -15.30
N GLN A 41 29.02 -6.73 -16.60
CA GLN A 41 29.82 -6.14 -17.68
C GLN A 41 29.32 -4.77 -18.16
N ALA A 42 28.03 -4.43 -17.98
CA ALA A 42 27.50 -3.12 -18.38
C ALA A 42 27.87 -2.01 -17.39
N THR A 43 27.99 -2.35 -16.11
CA THR A 43 28.33 -1.40 -15.03
C THR A 43 29.83 -1.06 -15.00
N GLU A 44 30.68 -1.98 -15.47
CA GLU A 44 32.12 -1.74 -15.72
C GLU A 44 32.38 -0.83 -16.93
N LEU A 45 31.52 -0.90 -17.96
CA LEU A 45 31.60 -0.04 -19.16
C LEU A 45 31.14 1.40 -18.85
N LEU A 46 30.13 1.59 -17.99
CA LEU A 46 29.69 2.92 -17.52
C LEU A 46 30.73 3.63 -16.63
N LYS A 47 31.68 2.89 -16.04
CA LYS A 47 32.82 3.48 -15.30
C LYS A 47 33.97 3.95 -16.21
N ARG A 48 34.04 3.49 -17.46
CA ARG A 48 35.05 3.92 -18.44
C ARG A 48 34.60 5.12 -19.30
N GLU A 49 33.34 5.52 -19.24
CA GLU A 49 32.80 6.62 -20.04
C GLU A 49 33.05 8.03 -19.44
N ASN A 50 33.58 8.12 -18.21
CA ASN A 50 33.84 9.39 -17.51
C ASN A 50 35.29 9.90 -17.59
N GLN A 51 36.10 9.44 -18.54
CA GLN A 51 37.42 10.01 -18.83
C GLN A 51 37.61 10.21 -20.33
N THR A 52 37.03 11.29 -20.87
CA THR A 52 37.72 12.30 -21.70
C THR A 52 36.67 13.28 -22.24
N ALA A 53 36.76 14.53 -21.79
CA ALA A 53 36.12 15.66 -22.47
C ALA A 53 36.85 15.94 -23.80
N VAL A 54 36.11 16.36 -24.84
CA VAL A 54 36.35 17.59 -25.65
C VAL A 54 35.40 17.65 -26.87
N SER A 55 34.61 18.73 -26.88
CA SER A 55 34.01 19.53 -27.98
C SER A 55 33.07 18.93 -29.06
N ASN A 56 31.99 19.72 -29.27
CA ASN A 56 31.26 20.03 -30.52
C ASN A 56 29.97 19.25 -30.91
N PRO A 57 29.01 19.93 -31.59
CA PRO A 57 27.58 19.78 -31.35
C PRO A 57 26.85 19.25 -32.58
N THR A 58 26.37 18.00 -32.52
CA THR A 58 25.24 17.47 -33.30
C THR A 58 24.98 16.06 -32.78
N ALA A 59 24.06 15.92 -31.81
CA ALA A 59 23.65 14.61 -31.30
C ALA A 59 22.33 14.19 -31.97
N PRO A 60 22.28 13.03 -32.66
CA PRO A 60 21.04 12.38 -33.03
C PRO A 60 20.36 11.81 -31.77
N SER A 61 19.06 12.06 -31.65
CA SER A 61 18.17 11.46 -30.66
C SER A 61 18.13 9.94 -30.85
N THR A 62 18.60 9.16 -29.87
CA THR A 62 18.33 7.71 -29.78
C THR A 62 16.91 7.47 -29.27
N ALA A 63 15.93 7.71 -30.14
CA ALA A 63 14.67 7.00 -30.08
C ALA A 63 14.84 5.77 -30.98
N ILE A 64 14.75 4.57 -30.40
CA ILE A 64 14.73 3.33 -31.18
C ILE A 64 13.58 3.47 -32.19
N SER A 65 13.90 3.45 -33.48
CA SER A 65 12.90 3.61 -34.53
C SER A 65 12.00 2.37 -34.59
N ASP A 66 10.72 2.54 -34.97
CA ASP A 66 9.79 1.42 -35.20
C ASP A 66 10.38 0.38 -36.19
N THR A 67 11.29 0.83 -37.05
CA THR A 67 12.03 0.02 -38.02
C THR A 67 13.07 -0.90 -37.36
N GLU A 68 13.77 -0.44 -36.32
CA GLU A 68 14.74 -1.25 -35.55
C GLU A 68 14.04 -2.22 -34.58
N ALA A 69 12.89 -1.83 -34.03
CA ALA A 69 12.05 -2.74 -33.25
C ALA A 69 11.45 -3.84 -34.14
N GLN A 70 10.98 -3.49 -35.35
CA GLN A 70 10.49 -4.47 -36.31
C GLN A 70 11.59 -5.33 -36.93
N SER A 71 12.82 -4.83 -37.07
CA SER A 71 13.95 -5.65 -37.52
C SER A 71 14.41 -6.60 -36.42
N ALA A 72 14.42 -6.19 -35.15
CA ALA A 72 14.72 -7.08 -34.03
C ALA A 72 13.63 -8.14 -33.81
N ILE A 73 12.35 -7.78 -34.00
CA ILE A 73 11.23 -8.74 -33.99
C ILE A 73 11.34 -9.70 -35.18
N ARG A 74 11.65 -9.21 -36.39
CA ARG A 74 11.91 -10.08 -37.56
C ARG A 74 13.14 -10.94 -37.39
N SER A 75 14.22 -10.46 -36.78
CA SER A 75 15.42 -11.25 -36.49
C SER A 75 15.18 -12.28 -35.39
N ARG A 76 14.34 -11.99 -34.38
CA ARG A 76 13.88 -13.00 -33.40
C ARG A 76 12.90 -13.99 -34.01
N GLN A 77 12.00 -13.56 -34.89
CA GLN A 77 11.11 -14.43 -35.64
C GLN A 77 11.86 -15.30 -36.65
N GLN A 78 12.91 -14.77 -37.28
CA GLN A 78 13.83 -15.52 -38.15
C GLN A 78 14.75 -16.45 -37.34
N LEU A 79 15.15 -16.09 -36.12
CA LEU A 79 15.82 -17.03 -35.20
C LEU A 79 14.86 -18.14 -34.74
N ALA A 80 13.58 -17.80 -34.52
CA ALA A 80 12.53 -18.74 -34.13
C ALA A 80 12.04 -19.62 -35.30
N GLU A 81 12.09 -19.13 -36.55
CA GLU A 81 11.81 -19.89 -37.78
C GLU A 81 13.03 -20.74 -38.21
N ALA A 82 14.26 -20.27 -37.99
CA ALA A 82 15.49 -21.03 -38.25
C ALA A 82 15.76 -22.14 -37.20
N ILE A 83 15.12 -22.07 -36.04
CA ILE A 83 14.95 -23.19 -35.10
C ILE A 83 13.50 -23.69 -35.17
N ALA A 84 13.00 -23.92 -36.38
CA ALA A 84 12.04 -24.99 -36.58
C ALA A 84 12.76 -26.30 -36.24
N TYR A 85 12.81 -26.64 -34.95
CA TYR A 85 13.29 -27.93 -34.49
C TYR A 85 12.65 -28.99 -35.38
N ASN A 86 13.46 -29.81 -36.05
CA ASN A 86 12.91 -30.93 -36.78
C ASN A 86 12.36 -31.91 -35.73
N LEU A 87 11.10 -31.72 -35.36
CA LEU A 87 10.45 -32.46 -34.27
C LEU A 87 10.50 -33.97 -34.54
N GLU A 88 10.40 -34.37 -35.80
CA GLU A 88 10.51 -35.76 -36.19
C GLU A 88 11.94 -36.28 -35.99
N ALA A 89 12.97 -35.48 -36.29
CA ALA A 89 14.36 -35.83 -35.97
C ALA A 89 14.62 -35.91 -34.45
N LEU A 90 14.03 -35.02 -33.66
CA LEU A 90 14.12 -35.07 -32.19
C LEU A 90 13.40 -36.31 -31.63
N LYS A 91 12.19 -36.62 -32.11
CA LYS A 91 11.46 -37.83 -31.70
C LYS A 91 12.21 -39.12 -32.06
N ALA A 92 12.92 -39.13 -33.19
CA ALA A 92 13.73 -40.26 -33.62
C ALA A 92 14.99 -40.46 -32.77
N ASN A 93 15.46 -39.44 -32.05
CA ASN A 93 16.65 -39.50 -31.20
C ASN A 93 16.38 -38.95 -29.79
N PRO A 94 15.94 -39.80 -28.84
CA PRO A 94 15.61 -39.38 -27.48
C PRO A 94 16.73 -38.68 -26.70
N ALA A 95 18.00 -39.03 -26.97
CA ALA A 95 19.14 -38.37 -26.34
C ALA A 95 19.31 -36.93 -26.86
N ALA A 96 19.17 -36.72 -28.17
CA ALA A 96 19.18 -35.39 -28.77
C ALA A 96 18.00 -34.54 -28.29
N PHE A 97 16.81 -35.14 -28.12
CA PHE A 97 15.66 -34.45 -27.54
C PHE A 97 15.93 -34.04 -26.09
N SER A 98 16.45 -34.94 -25.25
CA SER A 98 16.77 -34.64 -23.85
C SER A 98 17.77 -33.48 -23.73
N LYS A 99 18.81 -33.47 -24.58
CA LYS A 99 19.76 -32.36 -24.66
C LYS A 99 19.10 -31.06 -25.09
N PHE A 100 18.29 -31.09 -26.16
CA PHE A 100 17.57 -29.92 -26.65
C PHE A 100 16.64 -29.32 -25.59
N LEU A 101 15.89 -30.16 -24.87
CA LEU A 101 15.02 -29.73 -23.79
C LEU A 101 15.83 -29.11 -22.64
N ASN A 102 16.95 -29.72 -22.24
CA ASN A 102 17.86 -29.14 -21.24
C ASN A 102 18.43 -27.78 -21.67
N ASP A 103 18.88 -27.65 -22.92
CA ASP A 103 19.41 -26.39 -23.46
C ASP A 103 18.34 -25.29 -23.45
N ALA A 104 17.10 -25.62 -23.82
CA ALA A 104 15.97 -24.69 -23.76
C ALA A 104 15.62 -24.27 -22.32
N LEU A 105 15.66 -25.21 -21.36
CA LEU A 105 15.46 -24.91 -19.93
C LEU A 105 16.58 -24.01 -19.38
N ALA A 106 17.83 -24.28 -19.73
CA ALA A 106 18.99 -23.49 -19.33
C ALA A 106 18.96 -22.08 -19.93
N ALA A 107 18.51 -21.95 -21.18
CA ALA A 107 18.27 -20.67 -21.85
C ALA A 107 17.02 -19.92 -21.34
N GLN A 108 16.25 -20.53 -20.44
CA GLN A 108 14.96 -20.03 -19.95
C GLN A 108 13.94 -19.75 -21.07
N ASP A 109 14.04 -20.46 -22.20
CA ASP A 109 13.12 -20.36 -23.33
C ASP A 109 11.84 -21.15 -23.05
N MET A 110 10.99 -20.59 -22.19
CA MET A 110 9.75 -21.23 -21.76
C MET A 110 8.75 -21.40 -22.90
N ASP A 111 8.83 -20.58 -23.96
CA ASP A 111 7.96 -20.72 -25.14
C ASP A 111 8.31 -22.00 -25.91
N THR A 112 9.60 -22.26 -26.12
CA THR A 112 10.06 -23.52 -26.73
C THR A 112 9.77 -24.71 -25.83
N VAL A 113 10.08 -24.63 -24.53
CA VAL A 113 9.81 -25.70 -23.56
C VAL A 113 8.34 -26.11 -23.57
N LYS A 114 7.40 -25.16 -23.50
CA LYS A 114 5.95 -25.44 -23.53
C LYS A 114 5.51 -26.13 -24.82
N LYS A 115 6.13 -25.81 -25.97
CA LYS A 115 5.83 -26.45 -27.25
C LYS A 115 6.35 -27.88 -27.34
N VAL A 116 7.57 -28.15 -26.86
CA VAL A 116 8.24 -29.45 -27.08
C VAL A 116 8.02 -30.46 -25.95
N LEU A 117 7.78 -30.02 -24.72
CA LEU A 117 7.60 -30.88 -23.55
C LEU A 117 6.48 -31.93 -23.71
N PRO A 118 5.29 -31.61 -24.27
CA PRO A 118 4.25 -32.62 -24.52
C PRO A 118 4.72 -33.75 -25.44
N HIS A 119 5.55 -33.45 -26.43
CA HIS A 119 6.10 -34.47 -27.33
C HIS A 119 7.19 -35.31 -26.66
N TYR A 120 8.03 -34.69 -25.81
CA TYR A 120 9.04 -35.41 -25.04
C TYR A 120 8.41 -36.44 -24.08
N LYS A 121 7.31 -36.06 -23.42
CA LYS A 121 6.52 -36.95 -22.52
C LYS A 121 5.99 -38.20 -23.22
N MET A 122 5.74 -38.14 -24.53
CA MET A 122 5.22 -39.27 -25.31
C MET A 122 6.30 -40.25 -25.77
N LEU A 123 7.58 -39.92 -25.62
CA LEU A 123 8.65 -40.84 -26.02
C LEU A 123 8.65 -42.08 -25.12
N LYS A 124 8.80 -43.26 -25.72
CA LYS A 124 8.93 -44.52 -24.98
C LYS A 124 10.16 -44.55 -24.07
N ASN A 125 11.23 -43.87 -24.49
CA ASN A 125 12.46 -43.70 -23.72
C ASN A 125 12.62 -42.21 -23.41
N ASN A 126 12.12 -41.78 -22.24
CA ASN A 126 12.22 -40.41 -21.75
C ASN A 126 12.88 -40.40 -20.36
N ASP A 127 13.24 -39.23 -19.88
CA ASP A 127 13.72 -39.00 -18.51
C ASP A 127 12.59 -38.39 -17.65
N PRO A 128 11.99 -39.15 -16.72
CA PRO A 128 10.96 -38.65 -15.81
C PRO A 128 11.42 -37.48 -14.94
N MET A 129 12.71 -37.41 -14.57
CA MET A 129 13.24 -36.33 -13.74
C MET A 129 13.30 -35.03 -14.54
N LEU A 130 13.74 -35.10 -15.80
CA LEU A 130 13.72 -33.97 -16.72
C LEU A 130 12.29 -33.49 -17.00
N ILE A 131 11.33 -34.41 -17.13
CA ILE A 131 9.91 -34.07 -17.28
C ILE A 131 9.41 -33.28 -16.07
N ASN A 132 9.64 -33.79 -14.85
CA ASN A 132 9.21 -33.13 -13.62
C ASN A 132 9.85 -31.75 -13.47
N PHE A 133 11.16 -31.64 -13.75
CA PHE A 133 11.86 -30.36 -13.69
C PHE A 133 11.30 -29.35 -14.69
N ALA A 134 11.05 -29.78 -15.93
CA ALA A 134 10.47 -28.94 -16.98
C ALA A 134 9.05 -28.50 -16.63
N ASP A 135 8.21 -29.40 -16.12
CA ASP A 135 6.85 -29.08 -15.67
C ASP A 135 6.86 -28.04 -14.55
N ALA A 136 7.72 -28.20 -13.55
CA ALA A 136 7.84 -27.25 -12.45
C ALA A 136 8.29 -25.86 -12.93
N LEU A 137 9.21 -25.78 -13.89
CA LEU A 137 9.65 -24.52 -14.49
C LEU A 137 8.56 -23.87 -15.34
N VAL A 138 7.80 -24.66 -16.11
CA VAL A 138 6.61 -24.18 -16.83
C VAL A 138 5.60 -23.59 -15.85
N TYR A 139 5.28 -24.28 -14.75
CA TYR A 139 4.37 -23.76 -13.73
C TYR A 139 4.88 -22.44 -13.13
N ARG A 140 6.17 -22.35 -12.80
CA ARG A 140 6.77 -21.11 -12.30
C ARG A 140 6.68 -19.97 -13.32
N SER A 141 6.92 -20.23 -14.60
CA SER A 141 6.78 -19.24 -15.69
C SER A 141 5.35 -18.68 -15.82
N GLU A 142 4.35 -19.42 -15.35
CA GLU A 142 2.94 -19.05 -15.37
C GLU A 142 2.46 -18.49 -14.03
N SER A 143 3.38 -18.17 -13.11
CA SER A 143 3.09 -17.73 -11.73
C SER A 143 2.24 -18.73 -10.94
N LYS A 144 2.29 -20.02 -11.33
CA LYS A 144 1.64 -21.15 -10.65
C LYS A 144 2.63 -21.77 -9.65
N ASN A 145 3.14 -20.93 -8.75
CA ASN A 145 4.25 -21.26 -7.86
C ASN A 145 3.93 -22.45 -6.93
N LYS A 146 2.70 -22.57 -6.43
CA LYS A 146 2.29 -23.69 -5.57
C LYS A 146 2.40 -25.05 -6.28
N GLN A 147 2.02 -25.14 -7.56
CA GLN A 147 2.20 -26.35 -8.35
C GLN A 147 3.68 -26.68 -8.57
N ALA A 148 4.50 -25.67 -8.88
CA ALA A 148 5.94 -25.86 -9.03
C ALA A 148 6.60 -26.35 -7.74
N ILE A 149 6.24 -25.76 -6.59
CA ILE A 149 6.74 -26.15 -5.26
C ILE A 149 6.40 -27.61 -4.94
N ALA A 150 5.18 -28.06 -5.25
CA ALA A 150 4.78 -29.45 -5.03
C ALA A 150 5.68 -30.42 -5.82
N ILE A 151 5.90 -30.17 -7.11
CA ILE A 151 6.76 -31.00 -7.95
C ILE A 151 8.20 -30.99 -7.44
N TYR A 152 8.75 -29.83 -7.09
CA TYR A 152 10.11 -29.77 -6.55
C TYR A 152 10.26 -30.50 -5.22
N ARG A 153 9.24 -30.49 -4.35
CA ARG A 153 9.24 -31.27 -3.10
C ARG A 153 9.32 -32.76 -3.38
N ASP A 154 8.54 -33.27 -4.33
CA ASP A 154 8.55 -34.69 -4.71
C ASP A 154 9.91 -35.09 -5.32
N MET A 155 10.49 -34.22 -6.14
CA MET A 155 11.84 -34.42 -6.70
C MET A 155 12.92 -34.50 -5.60
N LEU A 156 12.88 -33.61 -4.60
CA LEU A 156 13.82 -33.62 -3.47
C LEU A 156 13.57 -34.74 -2.46
N ALA A 157 12.36 -35.29 -2.40
CA ALA A 157 12.08 -36.50 -1.61
C ALA A 157 12.75 -37.73 -2.24
N THR A 158 12.88 -37.75 -3.57
CA THR A 158 13.57 -38.81 -4.32
C THR A 158 15.08 -38.61 -4.30
N ASP A 159 15.55 -37.40 -4.59
CA ASP A 159 16.97 -37.03 -4.57
C ASP A 159 17.19 -35.74 -3.74
N PRO A 160 17.48 -35.88 -2.43
CA PRO A 160 17.72 -34.74 -1.56
C PRO A 160 18.91 -33.87 -1.98
N ASP A 161 19.90 -34.40 -2.70
CA ASP A 161 21.12 -33.68 -3.06
C ASP A 161 21.02 -33.02 -4.44
N PHE A 162 19.84 -32.99 -5.05
CA PHE A 162 19.64 -32.31 -6.32
C PHE A 162 19.55 -30.78 -6.17
N HIS A 163 20.71 -30.15 -6.00
CA HIS A 163 20.84 -28.72 -5.68
C HIS A 163 20.16 -27.76 -6.68
N PRO A 164 20.17 -27.98 -8.01
CA PRO A 164 19.40 -27.17 -8.96
C PRO A 164 17.89 -27.14 -8.66
N VAL A 165 17.31 -28.27 -8.27
CA VAL A 165 15.90 -28.34 -7.84
C VAL A 165 15.70 -27.59 -6.54
N ARG A 166 16.58 -27.78 -5.55
CA ARG A 166 16.50 -27.06 -4.27
C ARG A 166 16.54 -25.55 -4.45
N LEU A 167 17.39 -25.05 -5.36
CA LEU A 167 17.43 -23.62 -5.69
C LEU A 167 16.13 -23.15 -6.34
N ASN A 168 15.64 -23.85 -7.37
CA ASN A 168 14.41 -23.47 -8.04
C ASN A 168 13.17 -23.56 -7.13
N MET A 169 13.15 -24.52 -6.18
CA MET A 169 12.16 -24.58 -5.11
C MET A 169 12.23 -23.35 -4.21
N ALA A 170 13.43 -22.97 -3.74
CA ALA A 170 13.60 -21.77 -2.91
C ALA A 170 13.11 -20.50 -3.61
N LEU A 171 13.39 -20.37 -4.92
CA LEU A 171 12.94 -19.26 -5.73
C LEU A 171 11.41 -19.26 -5.93
N ALA A 172 10.80 -20.42 -6.13
CA ALA A 172 9.35 -20.54 -6.22
C ALA A 172 8.66 -20.22 -4.88
N LEU A 173 9.25 -20.66 -3.75
CA LEU A 173 8.79 -20.30 -2.40
C LEU A 173 8.87 -18.80 -2.17
N LEU A 174 9.94 -18.13 -2.63
CA LEU A 174 10.08 -16.68 -2.56
C LEU A 174 9.02 -15.95 -3.37
N ALA A 175 8.72 -16.41 -4.59
CA ALA A 175 7.69 -15.83 -5.44
C ALA A 175 6.27 -16.06 -4.86
N ASP A 176 6.09 -17.13 -4.09
CA ASP A 176 4.86 -17.41 -3.33
C ASP A 176 4.84 -16.79 -1.93
N LYS A 177 5.83 -15.97 -1.57
CA LYS A 177 6.00 -15.34 -0.24
C LYS A 177 6.12 -16.32 0.94
N GLN A 178 6.44 -17.60 0.68
CA GLN A 178 6.77 -18.59 1.72
C GLN A 178 8.22 -18.37 2.23
N TYR A 179 8.47 -17.20 2.83
CA TYR A 179 9.81 -16.72 3.15
C TYR A 179 10.55 -17.62 4.16
N ALA A 180 9.88 -18.11 5.19
CA ALA A 180 10.50 -19.00 6.18
C ALA A 180 11.00 -20.31 5.53
N ALA A 181 10.16 -20.94 4.70
CA ALA A 181 10.54 -22.14 3.97
C ALA A 181 11.64 -21.86 2.93
N ALA A 182 11.57 -20.73 2.22
CA ALA A 182 12.62 -20.33 1.28
C ALA A 182 13.97 -20.15 1.98
N LYS A 183 13.99 -19.46 3.13
CA LYS A 183 15.18 -19.23 3.96
C LYS A 183 15.81 -20.54 4.42
N GLU A 184 15.00 -21.52 4.80
CA GLU A 184 15.48 -22.86 5.15
C GLU A 184 16.20 -23.54 3.96
N GLN A 185 15.58 -23.54 2.77
CA GLN A 185 16.18 -24.17 1.59
C GLN A 185 17.46 -23.46 1.12
N LEU A 186 17.50 -22.13 1.20
CA LEU A 186 18.67 -21.33 0.85
C LEU A 186 19.84 -21.53 1.83
N ARG A 187 19.55 -21.68 3.13
CA ARG A 187 20.59 -22.01 4.13
C ARG A 187 21.20 -23.39 3.89
N LYS A 188 20.39 -24.38 3.49
CA LYS A 188 20.90 -25.69 3.07
C LYS A 188 21.84 -25.57 1.86
N LEU A 189 21.49 -24.75 0.86
CA LEU A 189 22.34 -24.47 -0.30
C LEU A 189 23.64 -23.73 0.06
N GLN A 190 23.61 -22.88 1.10
CA GLN A 190 24.78 -22.16 1.57
C GLN A 190 25.87 -23.08 2.15
N ALA A 191 25.49 -24.28 2.61
CA ALA A 191 26.41 -25.28 3.16
C ALA A 191 27.06 -26.18 2.10
N VAL A 192 26.74 -25.98 0.82
CA VAL A 192 27.21 -26.78 -0.31
C VAL A 192 28.21 -25.97 -1.14
N ASP A 193 29.19 -26.63 -1.76
CA ASP A 193 30.08 -26.01 -2.74
C ASP A 193 29.35 -25.81 -4.08
N LEU A 194 28.84 -24.58 -4.31
CA LEU A 194 28.16 -24.18 -5.54
C LEU A 194 29.04 -23.23 -6.33
N PRO A 195 28.90 -23.17 -7.68
CA PRO A 195 29.57 -22.17 -8.49
C PRO A 195 29.36 -20.75 -7.95
N ALA A 196 30.42 -19.93 -7.95
CA ALA A 196 30.40 -18.61 -7.31
C ALA A 196 29.19 -17.72 -7.71
N PRO A 197 28.76 -17.65 -8.99
CA PRO A 197 27.56 -16.88 -9.36
C PRO A 197 26.27 -17.39 -8.69
N VAL A 198 26.14 -18.70 -8.51
CA VAL A 198 24.97 -19.32 -7.88
C VAL A 198 24.99 -19.05 -6.37
N MET A 199 26.15 -19.18 -5.72
CA MET A 199 26.29 -18.86 -4.31
C MET A 199 26.01 -17.37 -4.02
N ALA A 200 26.39 -16.47 -4.93
CA ALA A 200 26.04 -15.05 -4.85
C ALA A 200 24.52 -14.82 -4.90
N ALA A 201 23.79 -15.51 -5.80
CA ALA A 201 22.33 -15.45 -5.86
C ALA A 201 21.65 -16.00 -4.60
N VAL A 202 22.18 -17.07 -4.01
CA VAL A 202 21.70 -17.63 -2.74
C VAL A 202 21.86 -16.61 -1.61
N ARG A 203 23.06 -16.00 -1.47
CA ARG A 203 23.32 -14.96 -0.46
C ARG A 203 22.45 -13.72 -0.65
N SER A 204 22.28 -13.25 -1.89
CA SER A 204 21.38 -12.14 -2.21
C SER A 204 19.93 -12.46 -1.85
N SER A 205 19.49 -13.69 -2.09
CA SER A 205 18.12 -14.12 -1.76
C SER A 205 17.90 -14.17 -0.25
N LEU A 206 18.88 -14.65 0.52
CA LEU A 206 18.83 -14.65 1.98
C LEU A 206 18.79 -13.22 2.54
N SER A 207 19.69 -12.34 2.08
CA SER A 207 19.69 -10.94 2.50
C SER A 207 18.36 -10.25 2.17
N ARG A 208 17.74 -10.56 1.03
CA ARG A 208 16.40 -10.03 0.72
C ARG A 208 15.34 -10.47 1.73
N ILE A 209 15.36 -11.74 2.15
CA ILE A 209 14.42 -12.23 3.18
C ILE A 209 14.70 -11.54 4.52
N ASP A 210 15.97 -11.40 4.89
CA ASP A 210 16.36 -10.77 6.15
C ASP A 210 15.92 -9.29 6.17
N ASN A 211 16.11 -8.55 5.07
CA ASN A 211 15.65 -7.16 4.93
C ASN A 211 14.11 -7.02 5.01
N LEU A 212 13.34 -8.07 4.67
CA LEU A 212 11.88 -8.06 4.84
C LEU A 212 11.46 -8.20 6.31
N GLU A 213 12.33 -8.75 7.16
CA GLU A 213 12.13 -8.93 8.61
C GLU A 213 12.78 -7.82 9.44
N ASP A 214 13.48 -6.90 8.80
CA ASP A 214 14.04 -5.72 9.44
C ASP A 214 12.94 -4.74 9.86
N TRP A 215 13.32 -3.86 10.79
CA TRP A 215 12.47 -2.75 11.19
C TRP A 215 12.26 -1.82 10.00
N ARG A 216 11.01 -1.48 9.73
CA ARG A 216 10.63 -0.40 8.83
C ARG A 216 10.24 0.81 9.67
N PHE A 217 10.75 1.96 9.27
CA PHE A 217 10.52 3.23 9.94
C PHE A 217 10.02 4.24 8.92
N ASP A 218 8.98 4.98 9.28
CA ASP A 218 8.54 6.17 8.56
C ASP A 218 8.55 7.34 9.53
N ALA A 219 8.92 8.52 9.06
CA ALA A 219 8.86 9.75 9.83
C ALA A 219 8.48 10.93 8.94
N SER A 220 7.70 11.86 9.48
CA SER A 220 7.38 13.11 8.81
C SER A 220 7.34 14.27 9.81
N ALA A 221 7.70 15.46 9.35
CA ALA A 221 7.56 16.69 10.11
C ALA A 221 7.16 17.80 9.15
N SER A 222 6.18 18.61 9.54
CA SER A 222 5.68 19.75 8.77
C SER A 222 5.39 20.93 9.68
N TYR A 223 5.66 22.13 9.17
CA TYR A 223 5.08 23.35 9.71
C TYR A 223 3.59 23.37 9.39
N VAL A 224 2.76 23.74 10.35
CA VAL A 224 1.32 23.89 10.18
C VAL A 224 0.94 25.31 10.55
N ARG A 225 0.21 25.97 9.65
CA ARG A 225 -0.59 27.14 9.98
C ARG A 225 -2.03 26.79 9.72
N ASP A 226 -2.86 26.96 10.73
CA ASP A 226 -4.26 26.59 10.71
C ASP A 226 -5.05 27.85 11.07
N ASP A 227 -5.74 28.43 10.09
CA ASP A 227 -6.40 29.72 10.26
C ASP A 227 -7.73 29.61 11.04
N ASN A 228 -8.22 28.39 11.30
CA ASN A 228 -9.46 28.11 12.03
C ASN A 228 -9.35 26.87 12.94
N ILE A 229 -8.38 26.86 13.87
CA ILE A 229 -8.13 25.71 14.76
C ILE A 229 -9.33 25.30 15.62
N ASN A 230 -10.26 26.22 15.90
CA ASN A 230 -11.46 25.99 16.71
C ASN A 230 -12.70 25.60 15.90
N ASP A 231 -12.58 25.38 14.59
CA ASP A 231 -13.68 25.03 13.66
C ASP A 231 -14.90 25.96 13.78
N ALA A 232 -14.65 27.24 14.06
CA ALA A 232 -15.70 28.23 14.19
C ALA A 232 -16.32 28.54 12.81
N PRO A 233 -17.65 28.76 12.73
CA PRO A 233 -18.31 29.16 11.49
C PRO A 233 -17.71 30.45 10.91
N SER A 234 -17.62 30.53 9.58
CA SER A 234 -17.13 31.72 8.87
C SER A 234 -18.10 32.91 8.93
N LYS A 235 -19.40 32.64 9.16
CA LYS A 235 -20.45 33.65 9.31
C LYS A 235 -20.86 33.74 10.77
N THR A 236 -21.15 34.96 11.24
CA THR A 236 -21.72 35.14 12.58
C THR A 236 -23.12 34.54 12.64
N ILE A 237 -23.27 33.45 13.37
CA ILE A 237 -24.57 32.82 13.60
C ILE A 237 -25.07 33.32 14.94
N GLN A 238 -26.18 34.07 14.93
CA GLN A 238 -26.93 34.38 16.15
C GLN A 238 -27.77 33.15 16.48
N SER A 239 -27.41 32.43 17.54
CA SER A 239 -28.21 31.32 18.04
C SER A 239 -28.56 31.51 19.51
N GLY A 240 -29.44 30.65 20.03
CA GLY A 240 -29.75 30.60 21.47
C GLY A 240 -28.54 30.31 22.37
N LEU A 241 -27.38 29.94 21.82
CA LEU A 241 -26.11 29.74 22.54
C LEU A 241 -25.24 31.01 22.60
N GLY A 242 -25.69 32.12 22.02
CA GLY A 242 -24.92 33.36 21.87
C GLY A 242 -24.40 33.56 20.45
N ASN A 243 -23.49 34.53 20.28
CA ASN A 243 -22.80 34.72 19.00
C ASN A 243 -21.81 33.58 18.78
N SER A 244 -21.68 33.11 17.53
CA SER A 244 -20.59 32.21 17.15
C SER A 244 -19.24 32.81 17.55
N VAL A 245 -18.38 32.00 18.17
CA VAL A 245 -17.00 32.39 18.50
C VAL A 245 -16.23 32.74 17.23
N GLU A 246 -15.29 33.67 17.35
CA GLU A 246 -14.39 34.04 16.24
C GLU A 246 -13.43 32.88 15.92
N GLN A 247 -13.06 32.78 14.64
CA GLN A 247 -12.06 31.82 14.18
C GLN A 247 -10.72 32.16 14.81
N LYS A 248 -10.06 31.15 15.36
CA LYS A 248 -8.72 31.26 15.90
C LYS A 248 -7.72 30.71 14.90
N SER A 249 -6.67 31.47 14.65
CA SER A 249 -5.54 31.01 13.84
C SER A 249 -4.37 30.62 14.75
N ALA A 250 -3.65 29.57 14.39
CA ALA A 250 -2.51 29.09 15.16
C ALA A 250 -1.39 28.57 14.25
N ASN A 251 -0.17 28.59 14.79
CA ASN A 251 1.03 28.14 14.13
C ASN A 251 1.68 27.04 14.96
N GLY A 252 2.11 25.99 14.27
CA GLY A 252 2.48 24.76 14.92
C GLY A 252 3.38 23.88 14.08
N ILE A 253 3.64 22.71 14.66
CA ILE A 253 4.34 21.62 14.01
C ILE A 253 3.47 20.37 14.06
N GLN A 254 3.45 19.63 12.97
CA GLN A 254 2.94 18.28 12.93
C GLN A 254 4.10 17.31 12.72
N VAL A 255 4.26 16.34 13.61
CA VAL A 255 5.28 15.31 13.54
C VAL A 255 4.61 13.95 13.59
N SER A 256 4.97 13.04 12.71
CA SER A 256 4.55 11.64 12.80
C SER A 256 5.72 10.69 12.64
N GLY A 257 5.60 9.52 13.24
CA GLY A 257 6.58 8.45 13.11
C GLY A 257 5.96 7.08 13.29
N SER A 258 6.51 6.07 12.62
CA SER A 258 6.13 4.67 12.75
C SER A 258 7.38 3.80 12.92
N ALA A 259 7.21 2.67 13.60
CA ALA A 259 8.18 1.59 13.62
C ALA A 259 7.42 0.28 13.57
N ASN A 260 7.68 -0.56 12.57
CA ASN A 260 7.05 -1.85 12.44
C ASN A 260 8.07 -2.94 12.09
N LYS A 261 7.84 -4.13 12.61
CA LYS A 261 8.65 -5.31 12.34
C LYS A 261 7.75 -6.48 11.97
N ARG A 262 8.20 -7.26 10.98
CA ARG A 262 7.54 -8.48 10.53
C ARG A 262 8.41 -9.69 10.86
N PHE A 263 7.77 -10.77 11.26
CA PHE A 263 8.38 -12.08 11.47
C PHE A 263 7.72 -13.06 10.51
N ASN A 264 8.46 -13.62 9.56
CA ASN A 264 7.88 -14.63 8.67
C ASN A 264 7.86 -15.99 9.36
N LEU A 265 6.73 -16.67 9.27
CA LEU A 265 6.48 -17.97 9.86
C LEU A 265 6.33 -19.02 8.74
N PRO A 266 6.35 -20.32 9.08
CA PRO A 266 6.04 -21.38 8.13
C PRO A 266 4.65 -21.23 7.48
N ASP A 267 4.44 -21.94 6.37
CA ASP A 267 3.14 -22.05 5.68
C ASP A 267 2.50 -20.71 5.28
N SER A 268 3.31 -19.74 4.85
CA SER A 268 2.89 -18.40 4.41
C SER A 268 2.29 -17.52 5.52
N PHE A 269 2.40 -17.92 6.78
CA PHE A 269 2.01 -17.07 7.90
C PHE A 269 3.08 -16.04 8.25
N TYR A 270 2.67 -14.95 8.89
CA TYR A 270 3.56 -13.97 9.47
C TYR A 270 2.96 -13.36 10.74
N ALA A 271 3.82 -12.81 11.58
CA ALA A 271 3.44 -11.96 12.71
C ALA A 271 4.02 -10.56 12.53
N THR A 272 3.36 -9.56 13.10
CA THR A 272 3.83 -8.16 13.11
C THR A 272 3.77 -7.58 14.51
N ILE A 273 4.70 -6.70 14.80
CA ILE A 273 4.63 -5.77 15.93
C ILE A 273 4.92 -4.38 15.40
N GLY A 274 4.29 -3.37 15.99
CA GLY A 274 4.62 -2.01 15.64
C GLY A 274 3.94 -0.97 16.48
N GLY A 275 4.21 0.26 16.14
CA GLY A 275 3.53 1.42 16.70
C GLY A 275 3.75 2.64 15.85
N ASN A 276 2.91 3.65 16.09
CA ASN A 276 3.05 4.94 15.46
C ASN A 276 2.70 6.05 16.45
N ALA A 277 3.29 7.22 16.25
CA ALA A 277 2.99 8.45 16.97
C ALA A 277 2.61 9.54 15.96
N SER A 278 1.63 10.36 16.31
CA SER A 278 1.26 11.58 15.59
C SER A 278 1.09 12.70 16.59
N LEU A 279 1.79 13.80 16.38
CA LEU A 279 1.81 14.95 17.26
C LEU A 279 1.48 16.18 16.44
N LYS A 280 0.44 16.92 16.84
CA LYS A 280 0.11 18.25 16.31
C LYS A 280 0.19 19.22 17.48
N ALA A 281 1.21 20.08 17.50
CA ALA A 281 1.44 21.03 18.57
C ALA A 281 1.47 22.46 18.02
N PHE A 282 0.73 23.36 18.67
CA PHE A 282 0.66 24.79 18.40
C PHE A 282 1.32 25.54 19.55
N TRP A 283 2.29 26.40 19.23
CA TRP A 283 3.03 27.16 20.26
C TRP A 283 2.33 28.45 20.67
N ASP A 284 1.36 28.92 19.90
CA ASP A 284 0.52 30.08 20.19
C ASP A 284 -0.84 29.70 20.81
N GLU A 285 -1.34 28.48 20.58
CA GLU A 285 -2.62 27.98 21.10
C GLU A 285 -2.49 26.54 21.63
N THR A 286 -1.80 26.37 22.76
CA THR A 286 -1.44 25.06 23.33
C THR A 286 -2.64 24.18 23.71
N ASP A 287 -3.79 24.79 24.00
CA ASP A 287 -5.04 24.10 24.37
C ASP A 287 -5.62 23.24 23.22
N TYR A 288 -5.01 23.31 22.04
CA TYR A 288 -5.36 22.55 20.83
C TYR A 288 -4.30 21.52 20.44
N ASN A 289 -3.29 21.31 21.29
CA ASN A 289 -2.29 20.27 21.09
C ASN A 289 -2.95 18.89 21.14
N ASP A 290 -2.58 18.02 20.19
CA ASP A 290 -3.17 16.69 20.02
C ASP A 290 -2.09 15.66 19.70
N TYR A 291 -1.98 14.65 20.57
CA TYR A 291 -0.98 13.59 20.47
C TYR A 291 -1.65 12.23 20.48
N LEU A 292 -1.33 11.40 19.49
CA LEU A 292 -1.84 10.04 19.36
C LEU A 292 -0.67 9.06 19.33
N PHE A 293 -0.70 8.08 20.22
CA PHE A 293 0.26 6.99 20.28
C PHE A 293 -0.46 5.66 20.11
N THR A 294 -0.12 4.91 19.08
CA THR A 294 -0.70 3.60 18.80
C THR A 294 0.37 2.52 18.94
N ALA A 295 0.00 1.42 19.58
CA ALA A 295 0.76 0.17 19.57
C ALA A 295 -0.11 -0.94 18.99
N SER A 296 0.49 -1.83 18.21
CA SER A 296 -0.21 -2.93 17.54
C SER A 296 0.64 -4.20 17.49
N ALA A 297 -0.05 -5.34 17.47
CA ALA A 297 0.53 -6.65 17.25
C ALA A 297 -0.45 -7.45 16.39
N GLY A 298 0.03 -8.04 15.30
CA GLY A 298 -0.82 -8.69 14.31
C GLY A 298 -0.31 -10.05 13.86
N VAL A 299 -1.20 -10.80 13.22
CA VAL A 299 -0.89 -12.04 12.52
C VAL A 299 -1.51 -11.98 11.13
N GLY A 300 -0.90 -12.64 10.16
CA GLY A 300 -1.42 -12.67 8.81
C GLY A 300 -0.95 -13.87 8.01
N TYR A 301 -1.52 -13.98 6.82
CA TYR A 301 -1.18 -14.94 5.80
C TYR A 301 -0.99 -14.18 4.49
N ASP A 302 0.14 -14.40 3.81
CA ASP A 302 0.32 -13.91 2.46
C ASP A 302 0.96 -14.92 1.52
N ASP A 303 0.48 -14.89 0.27
CA ASP A 303 1.06 -15.62 -0.84
C ASP A 303 1.25 -14.70 -2.05
N ALA A 304 1.58 -15.26 -3.22
CA ALA A 304 1.77 -14.47 -4.44
C ALA A 304 0.55 -13.58 -4.79
N LYS A 305 -0.67 -13.99 -4.39
CA LYS A 305 -1.92 -13.36 -4.81
C LYS A 305 -2.70 -12.75 -3.67
N ASN A 306 -2.59 -13.27 -2.45
CA ASN A 306 -3.44 -12.92 -1.32
C ASN A 306 -2.60 -12.35 -0.18
N ASP A 307 -3.18 -11.43 0.58
CA ASP A 307 -2.65 -10.94 1.85
C ASP A 307 -3.82 -10.69 2.79
N ILE A 308 -3.86 -11.39 3.93
CA ILE A 308 -4.91 -11.28 4.93
C ILE A 308 -4.25 -11.11 6.29
N SER A 309 -4.68 -10.12 7.06
CA SER A 309 -4.12 -9.83 8.38
C SER A 309 -5.19 -9.50 9.40
N LEU A 310 -4.96 -9.89 10.65
CA LEU A 310 -5.70 -9.50 11.84
C LEU A 310 -4.76 -8.78 12.80
N THR A 311 -5.05 -7.52 13.12
CA THR A 311 -4.16 -6.66 13.91
C THR A 311 -4.93 -5.96 15.02
N PRO A 312 -4.93 -6.52 16.24
CA PRO A 312 -5.26 -5.78 17.45
C PRO A 312 -4.39 -4.53 17.64
N PHE A 313 -4.98 -3.47 18.17
CA PHE A 313 -4.28 -2.23 18.48
C PHE A 313 -4.84 -1.55 19.73
N VAL A 314 -4.01 -0.68 20.31
CA VAL A 314 -4.39 0.29 21.33
C VAL A 314 -3.85 1.66 20.94
N THR A 315 -4.70 2.69 21.00
CA THR A 315 -4.33 4.09 20.77
C THR A 315 -4.60 4.88 22.04
N LYS A 316 -3.59 5.57 22.55
CA LYS A 316 -3.70 6.55 23.62
C LYS A 316 -3.67 7.95 23.00
N ARG A 317 -4.66 8.78 23.31
CA ARG A 317 -4.73 10.18 22.89
C ARG A 317 -4.51 11.10 24.07
N TYR A 318 -3.68 12.11 23.88
CA TYR A 318 -3.55 13.27 24.74
C TYR A 318 -4.06 14.49 23.99
N TYR A 319 -4.83 15.33 24.65
CA TYR A 319 -5.37 16.56 24.09
C TYR A 319 -5.27 17.63 25.15
N ASP A 320 -4.87 18.85 24.76
CA ASP A 320 -4.64 19.94 25.73
C ASP A 320 -3.62 19.52 26.81
N GLU A 321 -2.54 18.85 26.37
CA GLU A 321 -1.48 18.27 27.23
C GLU A 321 -1.95 17.25 28.29
N GLU A 322 -3.24 16.90 28.31
CA GLU A 322 -3.83 15.97 29.26
C GLU A 322 -4.22 14.66 28.59
N ALA A 323 -4.22 13.59 29.38
CA ALA A 323 -4.67 12.30 28.93
C ALA A 323 -6.18 12.34 28.61
N TYR A 324 -6.54 12.07 27.35
CA TYR A 324 -7.88 12.35 26.83
C TYR A 324 -8.71 11.09 26.62
N SER A 325 -8.21 10.19 25.76
CA SER A 325 -8.95 8.97 25.42
C SER A 325 -8.04 7.76 25.24
N LEU A 326 -8.65 6.58 25.36
CA LEU A 326 -8.04 5.28 25.09
C LEU A 326 -8.95 4.52 24.15
N ARG A 327 -8.44 4.19 22.97
CA ARG A 327 -9.13 3.40 21.96
C ARG A 327 -8.48 2.03 21.84
N LYS A 328 -9.28 0.97 21.92
CA LYS A 328 -8.84 -0.42 21.71
C LYS A 328 -9.62 -0.97 20.54
N GLY A 329 -8.96 -1.71 19.66
CA GLY A 329 -9.65 -2.26 18.51
C GLY A 329 -8.90 -3.36 17.81
N VAL A 330 -9.49 -3.81 16.72
CA VAL A 330 -8.93 -4.81 15.84
C VAL A 330 -9.17 -4.40 14.39
N THR A 331 -8.13 -4.51 13.58
CA THR A 331 -8.20 -4.30 12.13
C THR A 331 -8.10 -5.65 11.43
N VAL A 332 -9.00 -5.90 10.49
CA VAL A 332 -8.94 -7.01 9.53
C VAL A 332 -8.65 -6.41 8.17
N ASN A 333 -7.57 -6.82 7.53
CA ASN A 333 -7.28 -6.46 6.14
C ASN A 333 -7.28 -7.72 5.28
N GLY A 334 -7.78 -7.60 4.06
CA GLY A 334 -7.70 -8.64 3.04
C GLY A 334 -7.43 -8.01 1.68
N SER A 335 -6.52 -8.55 0.89
CA SER A 335 -6.28 -8.11 -0.47
C SER A 335 -5.96 -9.26 -1.40
N ARG A 336 -6.32 -9.09 -2.68
CA ARG A 336 -6.06 -10.08 -3.73
C ARG A 336 -5.74 -9.45 -5.07
N TRP A 337 -4.67 -9.92 -5.71
CA TRP A 337 -4.43 -9.74 -7.14
C TRP A 337 -5.38 -10.65 -7.92
N VAL A 338 -6.52 -10.11 -8.34
CA VAL A 338 -7.55 -10.86 -9.11
C VAL A 338 -7.19 -10.97 -10.59
N LYS A 339 -6.41 -10.01 -11.10
CA LYS A 339 -5.73 -10.04 -12.40
C LYS A 339 -4.31 -9.47 -12.21
N PRO A 340 -3.37 -9.71 -13.13
CA PRO A 340 -1.99 -9.18 -13.02
C PRO A 340 -1.90 -7.66 -12.83
N LYS A 341 -2.93 -6.93 -13.28
CA LYS A 341 -3.02 -5.48 -13.24
C LYS A 341 -4.09 -4.95 -12.29
N LEU A 342 -4.82 -5.81 -11.59
CA LEU A 342 -5.95 -5.43 -10.74
C LEU A 342 -5.85 -6.08 -9.37
N LYS A 343 -5.69 -5.26 -8.34
CA LYS A 343 -5.75 -5.64 -6.93
C LYS A 343 -7.06 -5.15 -6.33
N LEU A 344 -7.76 -6.03 -5.63
CA LEU A 344 -8.89 -5.67 -4.79
C LEU A 344 -8.47 -5.79 -3.32
N SER A 345 -8.98 -4.92 -2.46
CA SER A 345 -8.74 -4.99 -1.02
C SER A 345 -9.95 -4.60 -0.21
N ALA A 346 -10.08 -5.17 0.98
CA ALA A 346 -11.09 -4.86 1.96
C ALA A 346 -10.41 -4.61 3.32
N THR A 347 -10.94 -3.64 4.06
CA THR A 347 -10.49 -3.31 5.42
C THR A 347 -11.70 -3.24 6.32
N GLY A 348 -11.66 -3.94 7.45
CA GLY A 348 -12.62 -3.83 8.54
C GLY A 348 -11.92 -3.35 9.80
N ILE A 349 -12.54 -2.44 10.54
CA ILE A 349 -12.05 -2.02 11.87
C ILE A 349 -13.22 -2.12 12.84
N LEU A 350 -12.99 -2.73 13.99
CA LEU A 350 -13.89 -2.66 15.15
C LEU A 350 -13.11 -2.08 16.30
N SER A 351 -13.68 -1.11 17.00
CA SER A 351 -12.99 -0.41 18.08
C SER A 351 -13.95 0.12 19.13
N LYS A 352 -13.42 0.29 20.34
CA LYS A 352 -14.09 0.97 21.45
C LYS A 352 -13.18 2.05 22.00
N GLU A 353 -13.72 3.25 22.17
CA GLU A 353 -13.02 4.42 22.73
C GLU A 353 -13.66 4.86 24.04
N THR A 354 -12.82 5.03 25.05
CA THR A 354 -13.19 5.51 26.39
C THR A 354 -12.45 6.80 26.71
N PHE A 355 -13.08 7.70 27.46
CA PHE A 355 -12.55 9.03 27.77
C PHE A 355 -12.28 9.15 29.28
N GLU A 356 -11.14 9.74 29.64
CA GLU A 356 -10.70 9.77 31.05
C GLU A 356 -11.47 10.79 31.89
N ASP A 357 -11.90 11.89 31.29
CA ASP A 357 -12.66 12.97 31.91
C ASP A 357 -14.19 12.78 31.82
N ASP A 358 -14.67 11.67 31.26
CA ASP A 358 -16.09 11.42 31.02
C ASP A 358 -16.75 10.53 32.06
N VAL A 359 -17.02 11.09 33.25
CA VAL A 359 -17.66 10.39 34.37
C VAL A 359 -19.01 9.76 33.97
N ASN A 360 -19.77 10.42 33.09
CA ASN A 360 -21.10 9.98 32.69
C ASN A 360 -21.09 9.07 31.46
N LYS A 361 -19.92 8.83 30.82
CA LYS A 361 -19.77 8.02 29.62
C LYS A 361 -20.59 8.53 28.43
N ASN A 362 -20.82 9.83 28.36
CA ASN A 362 -21.62 10.47 27.31
C ASN A 362 -20.91 10.49 25.94
N ARG A 363 -19.61 10.17 25.91
CA ARG A 363 -18.75 10.13 24.73
C ARG A 363 -18.17 8.74 24.46
N GLU A 364 -18.34 7.75 25.35
CA GLU A 364 -17.88 6.38 25.07
C GLU A 364 -18.42 5.92 23.72
N THR A 365 -17.53 5.50 22.83
CA THR A 365 -17.83 5.29 21.41
C THR A 365 -17.48 3.88 21.00
N ASP A 366 -18.41 3.20 20.33
CA ASP A 366 -18.17 1.98 19.57
C ASP A 366 -18.04 2.35 18.08
N GLY A 367 -16.84 2.15 17.54
CA GLY A 367 -16.48 2.53 16.17
C GLY A 367 -16.33 1.32 15.26
N GLN A 368 -17.01 1.34 14.12
CA GLN A 368 -16.90 0.32 13.08
C GLN A 368 -16.55 0.97 11.74
N PHE A 369 -15.60 0.38 11.00
CA PHE A 369 -15.28 0.77 9.62
C PHE A 369 -15.33 -0.45 8.71
N LEU A 370 -15.87 -0.28 7.51
CA LEU A 370 -15.74 -1.21 6.39
C LEU A 370 -15.35 -0.42 5.13
N GLY A 371 -14.24 -0.79 4.51
CA GLY A 371 -13.75 -0.21 3.27
C GLY A 371 -13.51 -1.27 2.21
N LEU A 372 -13.88 -0.97 0.97
CA LEU A 372 -13.57 -1.77 -0.22
C LEU A 372 -12.82 -0.90 -1.20
N ASN A 373 -11.70 -1.40 -1.74
CA ASN A 373 -10.83 -0.64 -2.63
C ASN A 373 -10.39 -1.48 -3.83
N ALA A 374 -10.17 -0.81 -4.95
CA ALA A 374 -9.58 -1.36 -6.15
C ALA A 374 -8.36 -0.53 -6.56
N PHE A 375 -7.30 -1.20 -7.00
CA PHE A 375 -6.10 -0.60 -7.58
C PHE A 375 -5.83 -1.24 -8.93
N TYR A 376 -5.79 -0.42 -9.98
CA TYR A 376 -5.63 -0.85 -11.36
C TYR A 376 -4.43 -0.19 -12.02
N ILE A 377 -3.47 -1.00 -12.46
CA ILE A 377 -2.31 -0.55 -13.23
C ILE A 377 -2.68 -0.62 -14.70
N LYS A 378 -2.80 0.52 -15.39
CA LYS A 378 -3.05 0.51 -16.84
C LYS A 378 -1.78 0.13 -17.59
N ASP A 379 -0.70 0.84 -17.30
CA ASP A 379 0.65 0.63 -17.83
C ASP A 379 1.72 1.18 -16.87
N ALA A 380 2.98 1.16 -17.29
CA ALA A 380 4.12 1.54 -16.46
C ALA A 380 4.11 3.01 -15.99
N LYS A 381 3.26 3.87 -16.56
CA LYS A 381 3.19 5.30 -16.25
C LYS A 381 1.85 5.75 -15.71
N GLU A 382 0.85 4.87 -15.66
CA GLU A 382 -0.52 5.26 -15.35
C GLU A 382 -1.26 4.20 -14.54
N TYR A 383 -1.85 4.63 -13.43
CA TYR A 383 -2.65 3.80 -12.55
C TYR A 383 -3.86 4.55 -12.00
N PHE A 384 -4.85 3.78 -11.57
CA PHE A 384 -6.09 4.26 -10.99
C PHE A 384 -6.34 3.53 -9.68
N TYR A 385 -6.98 4.21 -8.73
CA TYR A 385 -7.54 3.56 -7.56
C TYR A 385 -8.89 4.17 -7.22
N GLY A 386 -9.67 3.44 -6.46
CA GLY A 386 -10.92 3.95 -5.94
C GLY A 386 -11.44 3.05 -4.83
N GLY A 387 -12.32 3.62 -4.03
CA GLY A 387 -12.81 2.99 -2.83
C GLY A 387 -14.22 3.41 -2.46
N LEU A 388 -14.86 2.53 -1.70
CA LEU A 388 -16.09 2.79 -0.96
C LEU A 388 -15.79 2.55 0.51
N GLY A 389 -16.35 3.38 1.39
CA GLY A 389 -16.15 3.26 2.83
C GLY A 389 -17.41 3.58 3.61
N ASN A 390 -17.74 2.75 4.59
CA ASN A 390 -18.75 2.99 5.60
C ASN A 390 -18.07 3.08 6.97
N TYR A 391 -18.30 4.16 7.71
CA TYR A 391 -17.82 4.34 9.07
C TYR A 391 -19.01 4.64 9.99
N GLN A 392 -19.19 3.80 11.00
CA GLN A 392 -20.18 3.99 12.05
C GLN A 392 -19.47 4.42 13.33
N ASN A 393 -19.94 5.52 13.90
CA ASN A 393 -19.53 6.05 15.18
C ASN A 393 -20.75 6.01 16.10
N ASP A 394 -20.89 4.96 16.89
CA ASP A 394 -22.02 4.84 17.82
C ASP A 394 -21.62 5.31 19.22
N VAL A 395 -22.36 6.28 19.75
CA VAL A 395 -22.23 6.82 21.11
C VAL A 395 -23.51 6.50 21.87
N PRO A 396 -23.60 5.38 22.60
CA PRO A 396 -24.86 4.85 23.13
C PRO A 396 -25.63 5.81 24.05
N LYS A 397 -24.92 6.76 24.69
CA LYS A 397 -25.52 7.76 25.59
C LYS A 397 -25.80 9.11 24.94
N SER A 398 -25.43 9.32 23.68
CA SER A 398 -25.59 10.61 23.01
C SER A 398 -25.76 10.45 21.49
N SER A 399 -27.00 10.21 21.06
CA SER A 399 -27.34 10.04 19.65
C SER A 399 -26.97 11.23 18.76
N ILE A 400 -26.92 12.45 19.34
CA ILE A 400 -26.56 13.68 18.62
C ILE A 400 -25.11 13.71 18.12
N ILE A 401 -24.24 12.87 18.67
CA ILE A 401 -22.86 12.69 18.21
C ILE A 401 -22.59 11.28 17.66
N SER A 402 -23.61 10.41 17.65
CA SER A 402 -23.60 9.18 16.85
C SER A 402 -23.81 9.51 15.37
N TYR A 403 -23.11 8.83 14.47
CA TYR A 403 -23.33 9.00 13.04
C TYR A 403 -22.89 7.78 12.21
N ASP A 404 -23.48 7.63 11.03
CA ASP A 404 -23.00 6.80 9.93
C ASP A 404 -22.38 7.69 8.85
N ARG A 405 -21.24 7.29 8.29
CA ARG A 405 -20.58 8.01 7.20
C ARG A 405 -20.30 7.07 6.04
N ASN A 406 -21.00 7.29 4.94
CA ASN A 406 -20.74 6.63 3.67
C ASN A 406 -19.85 7.51 2.79
N SER A 407 -18.88 6.91 2.11
CA SER A 407 -17.91 7.63 1.31
C SER A 407 -17.49 6.86 0.06
N VAL A 408 -17.17 7.61 -0.99
CA VAL A 408 -16.57 7.13 -2.22
C VAL A 408 -15.35 8.00 -2.53
N ASN A 409 -14.29 7.38 -3.03
CA ASN A 409 -13.12 8.10 -3.51
C ASN A 409 -12.59 7.47 -4.79
N ILE A 410 -11.99 8.31 -5.63
CA ILE A 410 -11.28 7.90 -6.84
C ILE A 410 -9.95 8.66 -6.92
N GLY A 411 -8.96 8.04 -7.53
CA GLY A 411 -7.67 8.65 -7.77
C GLY A 411 -7.00 8.13 -9.03
N TRP A 412 -6.15 8.99 -9.59
CA TRP A 412 -5.43 8.76 -10.83
C TRP A 412 -4.00 9.27 -10.69
N GLY A 413 -3.05 8.37 -10.91
CA GLY A 413 -1.62 8.69 -10.89
C GLY A 413 -1.04 8.57 -12.29
N ARG A 414 -0.19 9.53 -12.66
CA ARG A 414 0.49 9.55 -13.95
C ARG A 414 1.92 10.05 -13.87
N GLU A 415 2.80 9.37 -14.58
CA GLU A 415 4.17 9.80 -14.86
C GLU A 415 4.28 10.43 -16.24
N TRP A 416 4.73 11.68 -16.26
CA TRP A 416 4.97 12.47 -17.46
C TRP A 416 6.43 12.41 -17.88
N LYS A 417 6.69 12.81 -19.14
CA LYS A 417 8.05 13.11 -19.62
C LYS A 417 8.64 14.29 -18.82
N GLY A 418 9.97 14.38 -18.77
CA GLY A 418 10.64 15.45 -18.00
C GLY A 418 10.61 15.25 -16.48
N GLY A 419 10.38 14.01 -16.03
CA GLY A 419 10.44 13.65 -14.61
C GLY A 419 9.25 14.09 -13.76
N ILE A 420 8.21 14.69 -14.34
CA ILE A 420 7.05 15.18 -13.58
C ILE A 420 6.07 14.05 -13.31
N SER A 421 5.58 13.94 -12.08
CA SER A 421 4.50 13.03 -11.68
C SER A 421 3.32 13.82 -11.15
N THR A 422 2.12 13.28 -11.38
CA THR A 422 0.87 13.80 -10.85
C THR A 422 0.12 12.68 -10.16
N LEU A 423 -0.50 13.01 -9.02
CA LEU A 423 -1.54 12.21 -8.39
C LEU A 423 -2.74 13.12 -8.12
N ALA A 424 -3.87 12.86 -8.77
CA ALA A 424 -5.11 13.58 -8.55
C ALA A 424 -6.14 12.66 -7.89
N SER A 425 -6.94 13.19 -6.97
CA SER A 425 -8.00 12.45 -6.29
C SER A 425 -9.25 13.29 -6.11
N ALA A 426 -10.39 12.61 -6.08
CA ALA A 426 -11.67 13.21 -5.75
C ALA A 426 -12.41 12.28 -4.78
N GLY A 427 -13.20 12.87 -3.88
CA GLY A 427 -13.98 12.14 -2.89
C GLY A 427 -15.33 12.79 -2.64
N TYR A 428 -16.28 11.97 -2.21
CA TYR A 428 -17.56 12.43 -1.72
C TYR A 428 -17.98 11.58 -0.52
N ALA A 429 -18.52 12.21 0.51
CA ALA A 429 -19.01 11.53 1.70
C ALA A 429 -20.30 12.16 2.22
N VAL A 430 -21.17 11.33 2.76
CA VAL A 430 -22.38 11.74 3.46
C VAL A 430 -22.28 11.21 4.88
N LYS A 431 -22.44 12.10 5.87
CA LYS A 431 -22.49 11.78 7.29
C LYS A 431 -23.89 12.04 7.80
N GLU A 432 -24.58 11.00 8.24
CA GLU A 432 -25.94 11.03 8.79
C GLU A 432 -25.86 10.84 10.30
N TYR A 433 -26.32 11.83 11.06
CA TYR A 433 -26.31 11.80 12.52
C TYR A 433 -27.56 11.15 13.10
N GLY A 434 -27.42 10.57 14.30
CA GLY A 434 -28.53 10.00 15.07
C GLY A 434 -29.61 11.03 15.40
N ASN A 435 -30.81 10.54 15.69
CA ASN A 435 -31.95 11.40 15.95
C ASN A 435 -31.77 12.13 17.29
N PRO A 436 -31.81 13.49 17.31
CA PRO A 436 -31.71 14.24 18.56
C PRO A 436 -32.80 13.91 19.58
N ALA A 437 -33.96 13.43 19.12
CA ALA A 437 -35.06 12.98 19.99
C ALA A 437 -34.70 11.77 20.86
N ASP A 438 -33.65 11.01 20.51
CA ASP A 438 -33.18 9.88 21.33
C ASP A 438 -32.28 10.37 22.49
N ALA A 439 -31.70 11.57 22.38
CA ALA A 439 -30.90 12.21 23.44
C ALA A 439 -31.72 13.18 24.30
N PHE A 440 -32.78 13.78 23.75
CA PHE A 440 -33.66 14.72 24.45
C PHE A 440 -35.13 14.30 24.30
N ALA A 441 -35.87 14.27 25.40
CA ALA A 441 -37.30 13.90 25.37
C ALA A 441 -38.08 14.72 24.34
N VAL A 442 -38.93 14.06 23.55
CA VAL A 442 -39.77 14.69 22.52
C VAL A 442 -40.65 15.76 23.15
N GLY A 443 -40.66 16.96 22.57
CA GLY A 443 -41.41 18.11 23.10
C GLY A 443 -40.77 18.81 24.30
N SER A 444 -39.59 18.37 24.75
CA SER A 444 -38.87 19.06 25.82
C SER A 444 -38.31 20.41 25.36
N ASN A 445 -38.19 21.34 26.31
CA ASN A 445 -37.49 22.61 26.08
C ASN A 445 -36.04 22.39 25.63
N GLY A 446 -35.39 21.30 26.04
CA GLY A 446 -34.02 20.95 25.63
C GLY A 446 -33.92 20.60 24.15
N LEU A 447 -34.85 19.80 23.62
CA LEU A 447 -34.86 19.45 22.20
C LEU A 447 -35.13 20.67 21.31
N ASN A 448 -36.07 21.53 21.70
CA ASN A 448 -36.35 22.78 21.00
C ASN A 448 -35.16 23.75 21.08
N ALA A 449 -34.51 23.84 22.25
CA ALA A 449 -33.31 24.65 22.42
C ALA A 449 -32.16 24.16 21.53
N TYR A 450 -31.97 22.84 21.38
CA TYR A 450 -31.00 22.27 20.44
C TYR A 450 -31.27 22.73 19.01
N TYR A 451 -32.47 22.50 18.46
CA TYR A 451 -32.79 22.92 17.08
C TYR A 451 -32.60 24.41 16.85
N ASN A 452 -33.04 25.26 17.80
CA ASN A 452 -32.84 26.70 17.74
C ASN A 452 -31.36 27.11 17.83
N ALA A 453 -30.55 26.37 18.57
CA ALA A 453 -29.14 26.63 18.76
C ALA A 453 -28.28 26.31 17.53
N VAL A 454 -28.61 25.23 16.82
CA VAL A 454 -27.80 24.77 15.67
C VAL A 454 -28.47 25.04 14.31
N GLY A 455 -29.65 25.67 14.31
CA GLY A 455 -30.37 26.07 13.11
C GLY A 455 -30.96 24.90 12.31
N GLY A 456 -31.40 23.85 13.00
CA GLY A 456 -32.08 22.69 12.41
C GLY A 456 -33.60 22.83 12.46
N LYS A 457 -34.32 22.16 11.56
CA LYS A 457 -35.79 22.11 11.60
C LYS A 457 -36.25 21.12 12.69
N PRO A 458 -37.25 21.45 13.54
CA PRO A 458 -37.77 20.49 14.51
C PRO A 458 -38.17 19.16 13.86
N GLY A 459 -37.67 18.06 14.41
CA GLY A 459 -37.89 16.70 13.89
C GLY A 459 -36.95 16.25 12.78
N SER A 460 -35.97 17.08 12.38
CA SER A 460 -34.95 16.69 11.39
C SER A 460 -33.70 16.08 12.03
N THR A 461 -33.03 15.19 11.30
CA THR A 461 -31.69 14.69 11.65
C THR A 461 -30.63 15.46 10.88
N ARG A 462 -29.43 15.64 11.46
CA ARG A 462 -28.33 16.35 10.80
C ARG A 462 -27.70 15.44 9.73
N GLU A 463 -27.48 16.00 8.55
CA GLU A 463 -26.80 15.37 7.43
C GLU A 463 -25.74 16.33 6.90
N ASP A 464 -24.49 15.88 6.86
CA ASP A 464 -23.36 16.62 6.30
C ASP A 464 -22.86 15.95 5.02
N LYS A 465 -22.69 16.74 3.97
CA LYS A 465 -22.13 16.30 2.68
C LYS A 465 -20.78 16.94 2.48
N THR A 466 -19.78 16.11 2.25
CA THR A 466 -18.40 16.54 2.07
C THR A 466 -17.93 16.16 0.67
N ALA A 467 -17.41 17.13 -0.08
CA ALA A 467 -16.72 16.91 -1.35
C ALA A 467 -15.26 17.28 -1.20
N SER A 468 -14.35 16.44 -1.68
CA SER A 468 -12.91 16.67 -1.56
C SER A 468 -12.19 16.50 -2.90
N LEU A 469 -11.17 17.34 -3.12
CA LEU A 469 -10.26 17.31 -4.25
C LEU A 469 -8.83 17.34 -3.74
N GLY A 470 -7.99 16.48 -4.28
CA GLY A 470 -6.56 16.41 -3.96
C GLY A 470 -5.70 16.43 -5.22
N LEU A 471 -4.58 17.13 -5.16
CA LEU A 471 -3.58 17.17 -6.22
C LEU A 471 -2.17 17.14 -5.63
N GLN A 472 -1.39 16.14 -6.01
CA GLN A 472 0.04 16.07 -5.72
C GLN A 472 0.85 16.18 -7.00
N LEU A 473 1.90 17.00 -6.96
CA LEU A 473 2.83 17.21 -8.06
C LEU A 473 4.26 17.09 -7.55
N TRP A 474 5.09 16.32 -8.24
CA TRP A 474 6.52 16.24 -7.90
C TRP A 474 7.38 16.00 -9.13
N LYS A 475 8.64 16.39 -9.03
CA LYS A 475 9.64 16.21 -10.09
C LYS A 475 10.67 15.17 -9.62
N ARG A 476 10.58 13.96 -10.17
CA ARG A 476 11.34 12.76 -9.78
C ARG A 476 12.85 12.93 -9.90
N ASP A 477 13.30 13.73 -10.87
CA ASP A 477 14.70 14.03 -11.16
C ASP A 477 15.17 15.36 -10.52
N PHE A 478 14.38 15.94 -9.61
CA PHE A 478 14.80 17.09 -8.81
C PHE A 478 14.90 16.69 -7.34
N THR A 479 16.08 16.91 -6.77
CA THR A 479 16.31 16.70 -5.34
C THR A 479 17.03 17.91 -4.74
N LEU A 480 16.69 18.22 -3.50
CA LEU A 480 17.36 19.24 -2.69
C LEU A 480 17.92 18.52 -1.46
N LEU A 481 19.24 18.50 -1.31
CA LEU A 481 19.93 17.76 -0.22
C LEU A 481 19.55 16.26 -0.15
N GLY A 482 19.25 15.65 -1.30
CA GLY A 482 18.79 14.26 -1.39
C GLY A 482 17.32 14.05 -1.01
N LEU A 483 16.54 15.12 -0.87
CA LEU A 483 15.10 15.10 -0.64
C LEU A 483 14.36 15.47 -1.93
N THR A 484 13.34 14.71 -2.32
CA THR A 484 12.47 15.04 -3.46
C THR A 484 11.30 15.89 -2.97
N PRO A 485 11.17 17.15 -3.43
CA PRO A 485 10.06 17.99 -3.06
C PRO A 485 8.79 17.58 -3.79
N ARG A 486 7.66 17.63 -3.08
CA ARG A 486 6.31 17.39 -3.59
C ARG A 486 5.41 18.53 -3.14
N LEU A 487 4.60 19.02 -4.06
CA LEU A 487 3.53 19.97 -3.78
C LEU A 487 2.24 19.18 -3.61
N VAL A 488 1.55 19.39 -2.50
CA VAL A 488 0.28 18.74 -2.19
C VAL A 488 -0.75 19.85 -1.97
N PHE A 489 -1.85 19.76 -2.70
CA PHE A 489 -2.99 20.66 -2.58
C PHE A 489 -4.21 19.83 -2.23
N ASP A 490 -4.89 20.21 -1.15
CA ASP A 490 -6.14 19.60 -0.74
C ASP A 490 -7.20 20.69 -0.60
N TYR A 491 -8.40 20.40 -1.09
CA TYR A 491 -9.57 21.25 -0.97
C TYR A 491 -10.77 20.40 -0.57
N GLU A 492 -11.42 20.77 0.51
CA GLU A 492 -12.62 20.11 1.02
C GLU A 492 -13.73 21.14 1.23
N THR A 493 -14.97 20.78 0.89
CA THR A 493 -16.16 21.58 1.19
C THR A 493 -17.18 20.72 1.90
N THR A 494 -17.77 21.24 2.97
CA THR A 494 -18.84 20.60 3.72
C THR A 494 -20.10 21.47 3.70
N SER A 495 -21.21 20.88 3.27
CA SER A 495 -22.55 21.47 3.40
C SER A 495 -23.38 20.67 4.41
N SER A 496 -24.22 21.33 5.20
CA SER A 496 -25.07 20.72 6.21
C SER A 496 -26.50 21.25 6.13
N ASN A 497 -27.48 20.40 6.43
CA ASN A 497 -28.86 20.86 6.60
C ASN A 497 -29.09 21.61 7.94
N PHE A 498 -28.06 21.72 8.78
CA PHE A 498 -28.07 22.47 10.03
C PHE A 498 -27.17 23.70 9.89
N ALA A 499 -27.76 24.89 10.02
CA ALA A 499 -27.10 26.17 9.68
C ALA A 499 -25.76 26.40 10.41
N TYR A 500 -25.59 25.88 11.63
CA TYR A 500 -24.33 26.01 12.37
C TYR A 500 -23.14 25.25 11.74
N TYR A 501 -23.44 24.21 10.97
CA TYR A 501 -22.45 23.32 10.38
C TYR A 501 -22.32 23.46 8.86
N ASP A 502 -23.10 24.34 8.25
CA ASP A 502 -23.16 24.54 6.80
C ASP A 502 -22.05 25.49 6.29
N ASP A 503 -21.80 25.44 4.98
CA ASP A 503 -20.93 26.35 4.22
C ASP A 503 -19.49 26.44 4.79
N ARG A 504 -18.87 25.27 5.02
CA ARG A 504 -17.48 25.17 5.49
C ARG A 504 -16.57 24.73 4.35
N ASP A 505 -15.39 25.32 4.27
CA ASP A 505 -14.34 24.87 3.37
C ASP A 505 -12.97 24.82 4.07
N GLU A 506 -12.16 23.85 3.67
CA GLU A 506 -10.79 23.69 4.12
C GLU A 506 -9.87 23.65 2.90
N LYS A 507 -8.79 24.43 2.95
CA LYS A 507 -7.77 24.48 1.89
C LYS A 507 -6.42 24.26 2.53
N SER A 508 -5.66 23.32 1.98
CA SER A 508 -4.28 23.10 2.40
C SER A 508 -3.34 23.12 1.19
N ALA A 509 -2.16 23.69 1.40
CA ALA A 509 -1.06 23.65 0.44
C ALA A 509 0.22 23.29 1.20
N THR A 510 0.74 22.10 0.94
CA THR A 510 1.88 21.53 1.66
C THR A 510 3.05 21.31 0.71
N ILE A 511 4.25 21.72 1.13
CA ILE A 511 5.50 21.31 0.49
C ILE A 511 6.09 20.17 1.32
N LEU A 512 6.10 18.96 0.76
CA LEU A 512 6.69 17.78 1.38
C LEU A 512 8.08 17.53 0.83
N LEU A 513 9.07 17.36 1.71
CA LEU A 513 10.41 16.93 1.35
C LEU A 513 10.56 15.45 1.69
N THR A 514 10.63 14.59 0.67
CA THR A 514 10.58 13.13 0.83
C THR A 514 11.94 12.48 0.60
N LYS A 515 12.29 11.48 1.41
CA LYS A 515 13.44 10.60 1.18
C LYS A 515 13.05 9.18 1.52
N THR A 516 13.41 8.26 0.63
CA THR A 516 13.27 6.82 0.85
C THR A 516 14.66 6.29 1.19
N PHE A 517 14.76 5.50 2.24
CA PHE A 517 16.00 4.92 2.75
C PHE A 517 16.10 3.44 2.42
#